data_AF-A0A955SCK0-F1
#
_entry.id   AF-A0A955SCK0-F1
#
_cell.length_a   1.000
_cell.length_b   1.000
_cell.length_c   1.000
_cell.angle_alpha   90.00
_cell.angle_beta   90.00
_cell.angle_gamma   90.00
#
_symmetry.space_group_name_H-M   'P 1'
#
loop_
_entity.id
_entity.type
_entity.pdbx_description
1 polymer ?
#
loop_
_entity_poly.entity_id
_entity_poly.type
_entity_poly.pdbx_seq_one_letter_code
_entity_poly.pdbx_strand_id
1 'polypeptide(L)'
;PEVAQEVRIRVRAMALDGVSRIEVIGDGQVIARHDPLGAPNEAIWEDTLSCSDLSWLAVRVFEPAENTVQFAHTSPTYIEGRQSKFKTEAGKFFVSWIDDLLAKIEENPKRYETPEQKAEIRGEYLRAREVYSKIAEGE
;
A
#
# COMPACT_ATOMS: atom_id res chain seq x y z
N PRO A 1 -16.90 24.07 5.46
CA PRO A 1 -16.56 23.05 6.49
C PRO A 1 -16.56 21.67 5.85
N GLU A 2 -15.38 21.08 5.70
CA GLU A 2 -15.26 19.70 5.24
C GLU A 2 -15.85 18.80 6.32
N VAL A 3 -16.96 18.12 6.01
CA VAL A 3 -17.66 17.27 6.97
C VAL A 3 -16.76 16.06 7.22
N ALA A 4 -16.40 15.84 8.49
CA ALA A 4 -15.64 14.67 8.86
C ALA A 4 -16.41 13.42 8.42
N GLN A 5 -15.82 12.63 7.53
CA GLN A 5 -16.47 11.41 7.07
C GLN A 5 -16.07 10.27 7.99
N GLU A 6 -17.05 9.78 8.74
CA GLU A 6 -16.91 8.61 9.59
C GLU A 6 -17.21 7.35 8.79
N VAL A 7 -16.28 6.41 8.79
CA VAL A 7 -16.45 5.08 8.19
C VAL A 7 -16.54 4.05 9.30
N ARG A 8 -17.66 3.34 9.36
CA ARG A 8 -17.80 2.19 10.25
C ARG A 8 -17.13 0.98 9.63
N ILE A 9 -16.30 0.33 10.43
CA ILE A 9 -15.62 -0.91 10.03
C ILE A 9 -16.07 -2.06 10.92
N ARG A 10 -16.06 -3.26 10.32
CA ARG A 10 -16.16 -4.53 11.04
C ARG A 10 -15.13 -5.47 10.46
N VAL A 11 -14.13 -5.79 11.25
CA VAL A 11 -13.09 -6.76 10.93
C VAL A 11 -13.46 -8.09 11.55
N ARG A 12 -13.40 -9.14 10.75
CA ARG A 12 -13.48 -10.53 11.19
C ARG A 12 -12.25 -11.26 10.66
N ALA A 13 -11.43 -11.78 11.55
CA ALA A 13 -10.21 -12.48 11.20
C ALA A 13 -10.18 -13.85 11.87
N MET A 14 -9.70 -14.85 11.13
CA MET A 14 -9.50 -16.21 11.63
C MET A 14 -8.03 -16.57 11.45
N ALA A 15 -7.46 -17.21 12.47
CA ALA A 15 -6.05 -17.53 12.57
C ALA A 15 -5.89 -18.88 13.29
N LEU A 16 -4.84 -19.63 12.99
CA LEU A 16 -4.56 -20.90 13.66
C LEU A 16 -3.89 -20.68 15.02
N ASP A 17 -2.97 -19.73 15.07
CA ASP A 17 -2.19 -19.39 16.28
C ASP A 17 -2.70 -18.11 16.97
N GLY A 18 -3.94 -17.74 16.66
CA GLY A 18 -4.58 -16.51 17.13
C GLY A 18 -4.15 -15.26 16.36
N VAL A 19 -4.95 -14.20 16.51
CA VAL A 19 -4.63 -12.89 15.91
C VAL A 19 -3.84 -12.09 16.95
N SER A 20 -2.63 -11.67 16.61
CA SER A 20 -1.78 -10.85 17.49
C SER A 20 -2.01 -9.36 17.31
N ARG A 21 -2.37 -8.94 16.10
CA ARG A 21 -2.55 -7.53 15.73
C ARG A 21 -3.46 -7.39 14.52
N ILE A 22 -4.31 -6.37 14.55
CA ILE A 22 -5.13 -5.91 13.44
C ILE A 22 -4.75 -4.45 13.18
N GLU A 23 -4.52 -4.10 11.93
CA GLU A 23 -4.23 -2.73 11.50
C GLU A 23 -5.15 -2.34 10.35
N VAL A 24 -5.73 -1.14 10.45
CA VAL A 24 -6.42 -0.49 9.35
C VAL A 24 -5.42 0.44 8.68
N ILE A 25 -5.28 0.28 7.37
CA ILE A 25 -4.39 1.06 6.52
C ILE A 25 -5.23 2.06 5.74
N GLY A 26 -4.90 3.34 5.84
CA GLY A 26 -5.45 4.42 5.03
C GLY A 26 -4.35 5.05 4.20
N ASP A 27 -4.50 5.02 2.87
CA ASP A 27 -3.51 5.58 1.93
C ASP A 27 -2.06 5.16 2.22
N GLY A 28 -1.86 3.90 2.62
CA GLY A 28 -0.55 3.33 2.92
C GLY A 28 -0.02 3.58 4.34
N GLN A 29 -0.77 4.28 5.19
CA GLN A 29 -0.41 4.54 6.59
C GLN A 29 -1.31 3.75 7.54
N VAL A 30 -0.77 3.30 8.69
CA VAL A 30 -1.60 2.70 9.75
C VAL A 30 -2.40 3.82 10.43
N ILE A 31 -3.72 3.80 10.27
CA ILE A 31 -4.62 4.82 10.84
C ILE A 31 -5.33 4.35 12.11
N ALA A 32 -5.40 3.04 12.32
CA ALA A 32 -5.95 2.43 13.53
C ALA A 32 -5.31 1.06 13.75
N ARG A 33 -5.17 0.69 15.02
CA ARG A 33 -4.58 -0.58 15.45
C ARG A 33 -5.36 -1.16 16.61
N HIS A 34 -5.56 -2.47 16.57
CA HIS A 34 -6.17 -3.25 17.64
C HIS A 34 -5.33 -4.50 17.90
N ASP A 35 -5.02 -4.78 19.17
CA ASP A 35 -4.29 -5.97 19.57
C ASP A 35 -5.28 -6.89 20.33
N PRO A 36 -5.91 -7.86 19.66
CA PRO A 36 -6.96 -8.69 20.26
C PRO A 36 -6.35 -9.68 21.25
N LEU A 37 -6.34 -9.32 22.53
CA LEU A 37 -5.86 -10.18 23.61
C LEU A 37 -6.81 -11.36 23.82
N GLY A 38 -6.27 -12.59 23.76
CA GLY A 38 -6.96 -13.79 24.27
C GLY A 38 -7.94 -14.47 23.32
N ALA A 39 -7.89 -14.19 22.01
CA ALA A 39 -8.77 -14.81 21.03
C ALA A 39 -8.03 -15.89 20.21
N PRO A 40 -8.14 -17.19 20.58
CA PRO A 40 -7.25 -18.22 20.07
C PRO A 40 -7.42 -18.51 18.58
N ASN A 41 -8.61 -18.28 18.00
CA ASN A 41 -8.89 -18.64 16.60
C ASN A 41 -9.66 -17.59 15.79
N GLU A 42 -10.31 -16.63 16.45
CA GLU A 42 -11.15 -15.63 15.77
C GLU A 42 -11.08 -14.31 16.53
N ALA A 43 -10.82 -13.21 15.81
CA ALA A 43 -10.92 -11.86 16.34
C ALA A 43 -11.99 -11.08 15.57
N ILE A 44 -12.86 -10.39 16.32
CA ILE A 44 -13.84 -9.45 15.78
C ILE A 44 -13.55 -8.09 16.38
N TRP A 45 -13.42 -7.09 15.51
CA TRP A 45 -13.23 -5.70 15.92
C TRP A 45 -14.17 -4.80 15.11
N GLU A 46 -14.92 -3.97 15.81
CA GLU A 46 -15.77 -2.94 15.24
C GLU A 46 -15.29 -1.57 15.72
N ASP A 47 -15.23 -0.61 14.79
CA ASP A 47 -14.80 0.75 15.09
C ASP A 47 -15.42 1.75 14.12
N THR A 48 -15.32 3.03 14.45
CA THR A 48 -15.70 4.15 13.58
C THR A 48 -14.48 5.05 13.37
N LEU A 49 -14.02 5.14 12.13
CA LEU A 49 -12.79 5.84 11.78
C LEU A 49 -13.08 7.17 11.08
N SER A 50 -12.35 8.21 11.45
CA SER A 50 -12.33 9.46 10.69
C SER A 50 -11.47 9.28 9.44
N CYS A 51 -12.09 9.41 8.27
CA CYS A 51 -11.44 9.13 6.98
C CYS A 51 -11.42 10.34 6.05
N SER A 52 -11.58 11.57 6.57
CA SER A 52 -11.73 12.82 5.81
C SER A 52 -10.69 13.03 4.71
N ASP A 53 -9.44 12.61 4.92
CA ASP A 53 -8.35 12.84 3.97
C ASP A 53 -7.87 11.56 3.26
N LEU A 54 -8.66 10.49 3.29
CA LEU A 54 -8.27 9.19 2.74
C LEU A 54 -8.99 8.92 1.43
N SER A 55 -8.31 8.27 0.49
CA SER A 55 -8.92 7.80 -0.76
C SER A 55 -9.15 6.29 -0.78
N TRP A 56 -8.49 5.52 0.09
CA TRP A 56 -8.79 4.10 0.27
C TRP A 56 -8.45 3.59 1.67
N LEU A 57 -9.06 2.45 2.01
CA LEU A 57 -8.84 1.71 3.24
C LEU A 57 -8.54 0.23 2.95
N ALA A 58 -7.68 -0.38 3.74
CA ALA A 58 -7.53 -1.83 3.78
C ALA A 58 -7.29 -2.30 5.22
N VAL A 59 -7.42 -3.60 5.46
CA VAL A 59 -7.14 -4.19 6.76
C VAL A 59 -6.08 -5.25 6.59
N ARG A 60 -5.13 -5.29 7.53
CA ARG A 60 -4.21 -6.41 7.68
C ARG A 60 -4.23 -6.96 9.09
N VAL A 61 -4.05 -8.27 9.19
CA VAL A 61 -4.06 -9.01 10.44
C VAL A 61 -2.84 -9.88 10.52
N PHE A 62 -2.26 -9.99 11.71
CA PHE A 62 -1.04 -10.73 11.96
C PHE A 62 -1.30 -11.86 12.94
N GLU A 63 -0.60 -12.97 12.75
CA GLU A 63 -0.45 -14.00 13.75
C GLU A 63 0.84 -13.74 14.57
N PRO A 64 0.99 -14.31 15.77
CA PRO A 64 2.29 -14.42 16.41
C PRO A 64 3.25 -15.20 15.49
N ALA A 65 4.46 -14.68 15.30
CA ALA A 65 5.47 -15.39 14.53
C ALA A 65 6.88 -15.11 15.06
N GLU A 66 7.68 -16.16 15.20
CA GLU A 66 9.05 -16.06 15.71
C GLU A 66 10.06 -15.69 14.61
N ASN A 67 9.82 -16.12 13.36
CA ASN A 67 10.81 -16.01 12.27
C ASN A 67 10.30 -15.21 11.07
N THR A 68 9.19 -15.65 10.46
CA THR A 68 8.62 -15.03 9.25
C THR A 68 7.31 -14.35 9.57
N VAL A 69 7.12 -13.11 9.12
CA VAL A 69 5.85 -12.39 9.30
C VAL A 69 4.70 -13.19 8.69
N GLN A 70 3.76 -13.62 9.53
CA GLN A 70 2.53 -14.27 9.10
C GLN A 70 1.39 -13.26 9.17
N PHE A 71 0.80 -12.95 8.02
CA PHE A 71 -0.27 -11.96 7.95
C PHE A 71 -1.20 -12.20 6.76
N ALA A 72 -2.43 -11.72 6.88
CA ALA A 72 -3.38 -11.57 5.78
C ALA A 72 -3.71 -10.09 5.58
N HIS A 73 -4.05 -9.71 4.34
CA HIS A 73 -4.39 -8.34 3.98
C HIS A 73 -5.57 -8.35 3.00
N THR A 74 -6.55 -7.46 3.19
CA THR A 74 -7.70 -7.34 2.29
C THR A 74 -7.32 -6.62 0.99
N SER A 75 -8.12 -6.72 -0.06
CA SER A 75 -8.03 -5.73 -1.13
C SER A 75 -8.38 -4.33 -0.60
N PRO A 76 -7.82 -3.25 -1.18
CA PRO A 76 -8.21 -1.90 -0.81
C PRO A 76 -9.66 -1.63 -1.21
N THR A 77 -10.39 -0.95 -0.34
CA THR A 77 -11.71 -0.38 -0.61
C THR A 77 -11.54 1.13 -0.82
N TYR A 78 -11.96 1.62 -1.98
CA TYR A 78 -11.80 3.04 -2.35
C TYR A 78 -12.98 3.88 -1.85
N ILE A 79 -12.67 5.09 -1.40
CA ILE A 79 -13.66 6.11 -1.03
C ILE A 79 -13.92 6.96 -2.27
N GLU A 80 -15.15 6.93 -2.78
CA GLU A 80 -15.53 7.60 -4.02
C GLU A 80 -15.31 9.12 -3.95
N GLY A 81 -14.84 9.70 -5.06
CA GLY A 81 -14.66 11.15 -5.19
C GLY A 81 -13.46 11.73 -4.44
N ARG A 82 -12.57 10.90 -3.89
CA ARG A 82 -11.39 11.35 -3.14
C ARG A 82 -10.08 10.98 -3.82
N GLN A 83 -9.08 11.84 -3.61
CA GLN A 83 -7.69 11.59 -3.96
C GLN A 83 -6.86 11.55 -2.69
N SER A 84 -5.84 10.70 -2.69
CA SER A 84 -4.96 10.59 -1.54
C SER A 84 -4.18 11.88 -1.32
N LYS A 85 -4.10 12.34 -0.08
CA LYS A 85 -3.19 13.43 0.30
C LYS A 85 -1.71 13.10 0.10
N PHE A 86 -1.37 11.82 -0.07
CA PHE A 86 -0.01 11.34 -0.32
C PHE A 86 0.28 11.12 -1.80
N LYS A 87 -0.63 11.52 -2.71
CA LYS A 87 -0.47 11.35 -4.16
C LYS A 87 0.88 11.90 -4.65
N THR A 88 1.22 13.12 -4.24
CA THR A 88 2.46 13.79 -4.64
C THR A 88 3.71 13.08 -4.11
N GLU A 89 3.73 12.72 -2.83
CA GLU A 89 4.82 11.97 -2.20
C GLU A 89 5.00 10.59 -2.84
N ALA A 90 3.91 9.89 -3.15
CA ALA A 90 3.94 8.64 -3.88
C ALA A 90 4.54 8.82 -5.28
N GLY A 91 4.15 9.88 -6.01
CA GLY A 91 4.76 10.24 -7.29
C GLY A 91 6.28 10.39 -7.19
N LYS A 92 6.77 11.18 -6.21
CA LYS A 92 8.21 11.36 -5.95
C LYS A 92 8.93 10.05 -5.66
N PHE A 93 8.32 9.19 -4.84
CA PHE A 93 8.84 7.87 -4.55
C PHE A 93 9.01 7.03 -5.83
N PHE A 94 7.97 6.96 -6.67
CA PHE A 94 8.02 6.18 -7.91
C PHE A 94 9.01 6.74 -8.92
N VAL A 95 9.15 8.06 -9.03
CA VAL A 95 10.20 8.68 -9.87
C VAL A 95 11.58 8.22 -9.42
N SER A 96 11.88 8.34 -8.12
CA SER A 96 13.17 7.89 -7.56
C SER A 96 13.41 6.41 -7.80
N TRP A 97 12.39 5.58 -7.60
CA TRP A 97 12.51 4.14 -7.78
C TRP A 97 12.73 3.75 -9.24
N ILE A 98 12.06 4.43 -10.18
CA ILE A 98 12.26 4.22 -11.61
C ILE A 98 13.68 4.65 -12.02
N ASP A 99 14.19 5.76 -11.47
CA ASP A 99 15.56 6.19 -11.72
C ASP A 99 16.59 5.13 -11.27
N ASP A 100 16.37 4.49 -10.10
CA ASP A 100 17.19 3.37 -9.65
C ASP A 100 17.09 2.13 -10.57
N LEU A 101 15.90 1.85 -11.11
CA LEU A 101 15.70 0.73 -12.04
C LEU A 101 16.38 1.00 -13.39
N LEU A 102 16.32 2.23 -13.87
CA LEU A 102 17.01 2.68 -15.08
C LEU A 102 18.54 2.57 -14.91
N ALA A 103 19.09 2.98 -13.76
CA ALA A 103 20.51 2.79 -13.47
C ALA A 103 20.91 1.31 -13.52
N LYS A 104 20.12 0.43 -12.90
CA LYS A 104 20.37 -1.03 -12.91
C LYS A 104 20.31 -1.67 -14.31
N ILE A 105 19.47 -1.13 -15.21
CA ILE A 105 19.41 -1.56 -16.62
C ILE A 105 20.75 -1.25 -17.32
N GLU A 106 21.34 -0.09 -17.03
CA GLU A 106 22.61 0.31 -17.64
C GLU A 106 23.82 -0.43 -17.04
N GLU A 107 23.81 -0.70 -15.73
CA GLU A 107 24.88 -1.41 -15.03
C GLU A 107 25.01 -2.89 -15.42
N ASN A 108 23.91 -3.53 -15.86
CA ASN A 108 23.91 -4.95 -16.20
C ASN A 108 23.39 -5.25 -17.62
N PRO A 109 24.15 -4.89 -18.67
CA PRO A 109 23.71 -5.09 -20.05
C PRO A 109 23.57 -6.57 -20.44
N LYS A 110 24.24 -7.49 -19.72
CA LYS A 110 24.16 -8.94 -19.97
C LYS A 110 22.91 -9.61 -19.39
N ARG A 111 22.10 -8.86 -18.62
CA ARG A 111 20.83 -9.35 -18.07
C ARG A 111 19.76 -9.55 -19.16
N TYR A 112 19.93 -8.89 -20.30
CA TYR A 112 18.96 -8.89 -21.39
C TYR A 112 19.44 -9.81 -22.52
N GLU A 113 18.49 -10.50 -23.13
CA GLU A 113 18.74 -11.44 -24.22
C GLU A 113 19.24 -10.72 -25.48
N THR A 114 18.70 -9.53 -25.75
CA THR A 114 19.08 -8.70 -26.89
C THR A 114 19.15 -7.22 -26.54
N PRO A 115 19.91 -6.41 -27.30
CA PRO A 115 19.90 -4.95 -27.18
C PRO A 115 18.51 -4.34 -27.38
N GLU A 116 17.69 -4.92 -28.26
CA GLU A 116 16.34 -4.47 -28.56
C GLU A 116 15.41 -4.68 -27.35
N GLN A 117 15.50 -5.84 -26.70
CA GLN A 117 14.75 -6.13 -25.47
C GLN A 117 15.13 -5.15 -24.35
N LYS A 118 16.43 -4.87 -24.19
CA LYS A 118 16.89 -3.85 -23.24
C LYS A 118 16.27 -2.48 -23.54
N ALA A 119 16.29 -2.06 -24.81
CA ALA A 119 15.75 -0.78 -25.24
C ALA A 119 14.24 -0.68 -25.04
N GLU A 120 13.50 -1.76 -25.29
CA GLU A 120 12.05 -1.85 -25.07
C GLU A 120 11.71 -1.67 -23.58
N ILE A 121 12.35 -2.45 -22.70
CA ILE A 121 12.13 -2.38 -21.25
C ILE A 121 12.49 -0.98 -20.71
N ARG A 122 13.62 -0.42 -21.16
CA ARG A 122 14.03 0.95 -20.81
C ARG A 122 12.99 1.97 -21.26
N GLY A 123 12.42 1.79 -22.45
CA GLY A 123 11.35 2.62 -22.99
C GLY A 123 10.09 2.62 -22.12
N GLU A 124 9.69 1.46 -21.60
CA GLU A 124 8.55 1.37 -20.67
C GLU A 124 8.80 2.13 -19.37
N TYR A 125 10.00 1.97 -18.78
CA TYR A 125 10.34 2.71 -17.56
C TYR A 125 10.37 4.22 -17.78
N LEU A 126 10.84 4.71 -18.93
CA LEU A 126 10.81 6.14 -19.25
C LEU A 126 9.39 6.68 -19.40
N ARG A 127 8.48 5.91 -20.02
CA ARG A 127 7.06 6.27 -20.09
C ARG A 127 6.43 6.34 -18.70
N ALA A 128 6.68 5.32 -17.87
CA ALA A 128 6.21 5.32 -16.49
C ALA A 128 6.75 6.52 -15.71
N ARG A 129 8.04 6.85 -15.89
CA ARG A 129 8.68 8.00 -15.26
C ARG A 129 7.96 9.31 -15.58
N GLU A 130 7.61 9.55 -16.84
CA GLU A 130 6.88 10.75 -17.25
C GLU A 130 5.52 10.86 -16.53
N VAL A 131 4.77 9.75 -16.46
CA VAL A 131 3.49 9.70 -15.74
C VAL A 131 3.67 10.04 -14.27
N TYR A 132 4.63 9.42 -13.60
CA TYR A 132 4.86 9.67 -12.17
C TYR A 132 5.47 11.04 -11.87
N SER A 133 6.21 11.65 -12.81
CA SER A 133 6.67 13.04 -12.67
C SER A 133 5.52 14.02 -12.59
N LYS A 134 4.50 13.89 -13.46
CA LYS A 134 3.30 14.74 -13.43
C LYS A 134 2.59 14.65 -12.07
N ILE A 135 2.45 13.43 -11.56
CA ILE A 135 1.90 13.16 -10.22
C ILE A 135 2.75 13.80 -9.11
N ALA A 136 4.08 13.70 -9.22
CA ALA A 136 5.03 14.29 -8.27
C ALA A 136 5.03 15.83 -8.27
N GLU A 137 4.59 16.43 -9.38
CA GLU A 137 4.42 17.88 -9.56
C GLU A 137 3.02 18.37 -9.17
N GLY A 138 2.09 17.44 -8.90
CA GLY A 138 0.74 17.74 -8.41
C GLY A 138 -0.36 17.77 -9.48
N GLU A 139 -0.08 17.33 -10.70
CA GLU A 139 -1.11 17.02 -11.71
C GLU A 139 -1.88 15.74 -11.34
#